data_AF-A0A951MHL8-F1
#
_entry.id   AF-A0A951MHL8-F1
#
_cell.length_a   1.000
_cell.length_b   1.000
_cell.length_c   1.000
_cell.angle_alpha   90.00
_cell.angle_beta   90.00
_cell.angle_gamma   90.00
#
_symmetry.space_group_name_H-M   'P 1'
#
loop_
_entity.id
_entity.type
_entity.pdbx_description
1 polymer ?
#
loop_
_entity_poly.entity_id
_entity_poly.type
_entity_poly.pdbx_seq_one_letter_code
_entity_poly.pdbx_strand_id
1 'polypeptide(L)'
;LTNTYVGGNVYYDGTQFTYIDQAGNTHIINFEDIVQANETLTILSYNSATGMLTYQDEKSNLTTLDIKGAIDSFETITTLTPNYTAGTITYVNEAGASVTVDIKAMVAAGAETITTLVNNLDGTYTYTSENGTVTTIDVPADVINNFTDIITNTTVLEQLIENLTNTYVGGNVYYDGTQFTYIDQAGNTHIINFEDIVQANETLTIL
;
A
#
# COMPACT_ATOMS: atom_id res chain seq x y z
N LEU A 1 66.11 -54.96 -77.63
CA LEU A 1 65.02 -55.89 -77.29
C LEU A 1 64.00 -55.10 -76.49
N THR A 2 62.84 -54.90 -77.11
CA THR A 2 61.52 -54.62 -76.54
C THR A 2 61.44 -53.71 -75.32
N ASN A 3 61.17 -52.42 -75.58
CA ASN A 3 60.50 -51.54 -74.64
C ASN A 3 59.03 -52.00 -74.55
N THR A 4 58.75 -53.01 -73.72
CA THR A 4 57.40 -53.50 -73.49
C THR A 4 56.77 -52.62 -72.42
N TYR A 5 56.08 -51.57 -72.84
CA TYR A 5 55.21 -50.80 -71.96
C TYR A 5 54.03 -51.71 -71.60
N VAL A 6 54.11 -52.39 -70.45
CA VAL A 6 52.99 -53.16 -69.90
C VAL A 6 51.93 -52.14 -69.45
N GLY A 7 50.82 -52.09 -70.17
CA GLY A 7 49.63 -51.34 -69.77
C GLY A 7 49.21 -51.74 -68.35
N GLY A 8 48.80 -50.75 -67.57
CA GLY A 8 48.75 -50.80 -66.11
C GLY A 8 48.02 -52.00 -65.51
N ASN A 9 48.70 -52.70 -64.59
CA ASN A 9 48.16 -53.75 -63.74
C ASN A 9 47.27 -53.19 -62.60
N VAL A 10 46.50 -52.12 -62.83
CA VAL A 10 45.69 -51.51 -61.78
C VAL A 10 44.26 -52.06 -61.86
N TYR A 11 43.85 -52.76 -60.82
CA TYR A 11 42.49 -53.25 -60.63
C TYR A 11 41.76 -52.37 -59.61
N TYR A 12 40.49 -52.06 -59.89
CA TYR A 12 39.62 -51.29 -59.02
C TYR A 12 38.39 -52.12 -58.68
N ASP A 13 38.09 -52.27 -57.39
CA ASP A 13 36.95 -53.07 -56.91
C ASP A 13 35.80 -52.23 -56.33
N GLY A 14 35.92 -50.91 -56.32
CA GLY A 14 34.94 -50.00 -55.71
C GLY A 14 35.46 -49.29 -54.46
N THR A 15 36.42 -49.86 -53.74
CA THR A 15 36.93 -49.32 -52.45
C THR A 15 38.44 -49.12 -52.43
N GLN A 16 39.17 -49.73 -53.36
CA GLN A 16 40.63 -49.64 -53.41
C GLN A 16 41.16 -49.83 -54.82
N PHE A 17 42.35 -49.28 -55.08
CA PHE A 17 43.17 -49.71 -56.22
C PHE A 17 44.16 -50.79 -55.79
N THR A 18 44.31 -51.84 -56.59
CA THR A 18 45.33 -52.87 -56.41
C THR A 18 46.24 -52.90 -57.63
N TYR A 19 47.56 -52.97 -57.45
CA TYR A 19 48.48 -53.16 -58.56
C TYR A 19 49.66 -54.08 -58.23
N ILE A 20 50.23 -54.72 -59.25
CA ILE A 20 51.38 -55.61 -59.11
C ILE A 20 52.62 -54.92 -59.68
N ASP A 21 53.69 -54.83 -58.88
CA ASP A 21 54.96 -54.20 -59.28
C ASP A 21 55.81 -55.10 -60.22
N GLN A 22 56.97 -54.59 -60.64
CA GLN A 22 57.89 -55.30 -61.55
C GLN A 22 58.51 -56.56 -60.93
N ALA A 23 58.46 -56.71 -59.60
CA ALA A 23 58.93 -57.87 -58.86
C ALA A 23 57.79 -58.87 -58.57
N GLY A 24 56.55 -58.57 -58.97
CA GLY A 24 55.38 -59.43 -58.76
C GLY A 24 54.67 -59.20 -57.43
N ASN A 25 55.01 -58.17 -56.65
CA ASN A 25 54.34 -57.90 -55.38
C ASN A 25 53.06 -57.09 -55.57
N THR A 26 52.02 -57.45 -54.84
CA THR A 26 50.75 -56.73 -54.81
C THR A 26 50.81 -55.54 -53.85
N HIS A 27 50.43 -54.37 -54.35
CA HIS A 27 50.27 -53.12 -53.60
C HIS A 27 48.80 -52.73 -53.60
N ILE A 28 48.32 -52.27 -52.45
CA ILE A 28 46.93 -51.84 -52.25
C ILE A 28 46.93 -50.38 -51.85
N ILE A 29 46.04 -49.61 -52.49
CA ILE A 29 45.73 -48.22 -52.16
C ILE A 29 44.27 -48.20 -51.75
N ASN A 30 44.03 -48.26 -50.44
CA ASN A 30 42.67 -48.23 -49.88
C ASN A 30 42.15 -46.79 -49.83
N PHE A 31 40.96 -46.56 -50.38
CA PHE A 31 40.36 -45.23 -50.37
C PHE A 31 39.82 -44.85 -49.00
N GLU A 32 39.43 -45.82 -48.16
CA GLU A 32 39.05 -45.54 -46.78
C GLU A 32 40.21 -44.92 -46.01
N ASP A 33 41.41 -45.47 -46.16
CA ASP A 33 42.61 -44.94 -45.51
C ASP A 33 42.99 -43.55 -46.04
N ILE A 34 42.84 -43.31 -47.35
CA ILE A 34 43.09 -41.99 -47.95
C ILE A 34 42.06 -40.97 -47.48
N VAL A 35 40.78 -41.33 -47.51
CA VAL A 35 39.68 -40.47 -47.07
C VAL A 35 39.87 -40.16 -45.59
N GLN A 36 40.10 -41.15 -44.74
CA GLN A 36 40.35 -40.96 -43.31
C GLN A 36 41.60 -40.11 -43.04
N ALA A 37 42.67 -40.27 -43.82
CA ALA A 37 43.88 -39.44 -43.70
C ALA A 37 43.69 -37.98 -44.12
N ASN A 38 42.63 -37.67 -44.88
CA ASN A 38 42.35 -36.32 -45.40
C ASN A 38 40.99 -35.77 -44.94
N GLU A 39 40.24 -36.52 -44.15
CA GLU A 39 39.01 -36.06 -43.52
C GLU A 39 39.34 -34.94 -42.55
N THR A 40 38.59 -33.86 -42.64
CA THR A 40 38.76 -32.68 -41.80
C THR A 40 37.59 -32.60 -40.85
N LEU A 41 37.85 -32.64 -39.54
CA LEU A 41 36.81 -32.54 -38.52
C LEU A 41 36.69 -31.09 -38.07
N THR A 42 35.53 -30.48 -38.32
CA THR A 42 35.17 -29.18 -37.76
C THR A 42 34.19 -29.38 -36.62
N ILE A 43 34.44 -28.74 -35.47
CA ILE A 43 33.56 -28.81 -34.30
C ILE A 43 32.97 -27.43 -34.02
N LEU A 44 31.65 -27.37 -33.81
CA LEU A 44 30.99 -26.20 -33.26
C LEU A 44 30.34 -26.59 -31.93
N SER A 45 30.76 -25.96 -30.85
CA SER A 45 30.30 -26.27 -29.50
C SER A 45 29.88 -25.02 -28.75
N TYR A 46 28.78 -25.12 -28.00
CA TYR A 46 28.32 -24.07 -27.12
C TYR A 46 28.46 -24.52 -25.67
N ASN A 47 29.12 -23.70 -24.85
CA ASN A 47 29.25 -23.94 -23.42
C ASN A 47 28.23 -23.06 -22.68
N SER A 48 27.14 -23.66 -22.19
CA SER A 48 26.04 -22.94 -21.52
C SER A 48 26.42 -22.32 -20.17
N ALA A 49 27.47 -22.81 -19.50
CA ALA A 49 27.93 -22.26 -18.24
C ALA A 49 28.74 -20.97 -18.43
N THR A 50 29.51 -20.89 -19.51
CA THR A 50 30.36 -19.72 -19.84
C THR A 50 29.73 -18.80 -20.88
N GLY A 51 28.74 -19.27 -21.65
CA GLY A 51 28.14 -18.53 -22.75
C GLY A 51 29.00 -18.45 -24.01
N MET A 52 30.08 -19.20 -24.08
CA MET A 52 31.02 -19.15 -25.21
C MET A 52 30.63 -20.14 -26.31
N LEU A 53 30.57 -19.65 -27.54
CA LEU A 53 30.54 -20.47 -28.75
C LEU A 53 31.98 -20.69 -29.22
N THR A 54 32.40 -21.96 -29.34
CA THR A 54 33.74 -22.34 -29.78
C THR A 54 33.67 -23.11 -31.09
N TYR A 55 34.32 -22.56 -32.11
CA TYR A 55 34.58 -23.22 -33.38
C TYR A 55 36.00 -23.79 -33.37
N GLN A 56 36.15 -25.06 -33.73
CA GLN A 56 37.43 -25.71 -33.99
C GLN A 56 37.55 -26.01 -35.48
N ASP A 57 38.62 -25.50 -36.10
CA ASP A 57 38.95 -25.78 -37.51
C ASP A 57 39.65 -27.14 -37.69
N GLU A 58 39.90 -27.51 -38.94
CA GLU A 58 40.54 -28.77 -39.30
C GLU A 58 42.01 -28.91 -38.86
N LYS A 59 42.63 -27.80 -38.45
CA LYS A 59 43.99 -27.74 -37.89
C LYS A 59 43.96 -27.68 -36.36
N SER A 60 42.79 -27.92 -35.76
CA SER A 60 42.55 -27.84 -34.32
C SER A 60 42.69 -26.42 -33.73
N ASN A 61 42.70 -25.37 -34.55
CA ASN A 61 42.69 -24.00 -34.05
C ASN A 61 41.30 -23.67 -33.51
N LEU A 62 41.28 -22.99 -32.35
CA LEU A 62 40.04 -22.58 -31.71
C LEU A 62 39.76 -21.11 -31.98
N THR A 63 38.54 -20.82 -32.42
CA THR A 63 37.96 -19.48 -32.44
C THR A 63 36.81 -19.44 -31.46
N THR A 64 36.84 -18.49 -30.54
CA THR A 64 35.80 -18.31 -29.54
C THR A 64 35.03 -17.02 -29.79
N LEU A 65 33.71 -17.11 -29.59
CA LEU A 65 32.80 -15.98 -29.61
C LEU A 65 32.02 -15.98 -28.29
N ASP A 66 32.17 -14.90 -27.52
CA ASP A 66 31.44 -14.71 -26.27
C ASP A 66 30.01 -14.23 -26.56
N ILE A 67 29.08 -15.16 -26.60
CA ILE A 67 27.66 -14.86 -26.86
C ILE A 67 27.04 -14.20 -25.65
N LYS A 68 27.39 -14.64 -24.43
CA LYS A 68 26.85 -14.04 -23.20
C LYS A 68 27.30 -12.60 -23.06
N GLY A 69 28.59 -12.31 -23.20
CA GLY A 69 29.10 -10.93 -23.13
C GLY A 69 28.51 -10.03 -24.22
N ALA A 70 28.29 -10.57 -25.43
CA ALA A 70 27.60 -9.86 -26.49
C ALA A 70 26.14 -9.54 -26.12
N ILE A 71 25.40 -10.51 -25.56
CA ILE A 71 24.01 -10.32 -25.11
C ILE A 71 23.96 -9.32 -23.95
N ASP A 72 24.79 -9.50 -22.92
CA ASP A 72 24.88 -8.59 -21.75
C ASP A 72 25.14 -7.13 -22.19
N SER A 73 25.89 -6.92 -23.28
CA SER A 73 26.17 -5.58 -23.82
C SER A 73 24.96 -4.91 -24.48
N PHE A 74 23.93 -5.68 -24.83
CA PHE A 74 22.65 -5.19 -25.36
C PHE A 74 21.50 -5.40 -24.37
N GLU A 75 21.73 -6.05 -23.23
CA GLU A 75 20.76 -6.10 -22.16
C GLU A 75 20.61 -4.69 -21.59
N THR A 76 19.36 -4.29 -21.46
CA THR A 76 19.03 -2.97 -20.96
C THR A 76 18.52 -3.07 -19.53
N ILE A 77 19.14 -2.32 -18.62
CA ILE A 77 18.73 -2.28 -17.22
C ILE A 77 17.63 -1.21 -17.06
N THR A 78 16.45 -1.65 -16.63
CA THR A 78 15.34 -0.78 -16.21
C THR A 78 15.14 -0.98 -14.71
N THR A 79 15.31 0.06 -13.89
CA THR A 79 15.09 -0.06 -12.43
C THR A 79 13.94 0.81 -11.94
N LEU A 80 13.26 0.32 -10.91
CA LEU A 80 12.26 1.06 -10.14
C LEU A 80 12.65 0.95 -8.67
N THR A 81 13.21 2.02 -8.13
CA THR A 81 13.73 2.05 -6.77
C THR A 81 12.84 2.92 -5.89
N PRO A 82 12.12 2.35 -4.90
CA PRO A 82 11.32 3.15 -3.96
C PRO A 82 12.24 3.81 -2.92
N ASN A 83 11.91 5.06 -2.58
CA ASN A 83 12.43 5.74 -1.42
C ASN A 83 11.26 6.03 -0.47
N TYR A 84 11.07 5.17 0.53
CA TYR A 84 9.94 5.26 1.46
C TYR A 84 9.98 6.52 2.32
N THR A 85 11.17 7.00 2.69
CA THR A 85 11.33 8.21 3.51
C THR A 85 10.97 9.46 2.73
N ALA A 86 11.40 9.54 1.47
CA ALA A 86 11.05 10.64 0.58
C ALA A 86 9.62 10.51 0.02
N GLY A 87 9.07 9.28 -0.03
CA GLY A 87 7.80 8.98 -0.66
C GLY A 87 7.86 9.06 -2.19
N THR A 88 9.00 8.69 -2.78
CA THR A 88 9.23 8.75 -4.22
C THR A 88 9.58 7.39 -4.81
N ILE A 89 9.46 7.27 -6.13
CA ILE A 89 9.99 6.16 -6.92
C ILE A 89 10.96 6.75 -7.93
N THR A 90 12.18 6.20 -8.00
CA THR A 90 13.13 6.53 -9.06
C THR A 90 13.09 5.45 -10.12
N TYR A 91 12.66 5.84 -11.31
CA TYR A 91 12.76 5.04 -12.53
C TYR A 91 14.09 5.37 -13.20
N VAL A 92 14.88 4.36 -13.56
CA VAL A 92 16.07 4.51 -14.40
C VAL A 92 15.84 3.72 -15.67
N ASN A 93 15.94 4.41 -16.82
CA ASN A 93 15.76 3.79 -18.12
C ASN A 93 17.05 3.14 -18.65
N GLU A 94 16.91 2.52 -19.82
CA GLU A 94 17.93 1.75 -20.51
C GLU A 94 19.14 2.59 -20.94
N ALA A 95 18.97 3.90 -21.08
CA ALA A 95 20.01 4.87 -21.39
C ALA A 95 20.68 5.45 -20.12
N GLY A 96 20.31 4.97 -18.93
CA GLY A 96 20.78 5.49 -17.64
C GLY A 96 20.14 6.82 -17.23
N ALA A 97 19.12 7.30 -17.96
CA ALA A 97 18.39 8.49 -17.59
C ALA A 97 17.40 8.18 -16.46
N SER A 98 17.43 9.01 -15.42
CA SER A 98 16.59 8.84 -14.24
C SER A 98 15.41 9.81 -14.26
N VAL A 99 14.23 9.31 -13.91
CA VAL A 99 13.02 10.10 -13.64
C VAL A 99 12.57 9.77 -12.23
N THR A 100 12.38 10.81 -11.42
CA THR A 100 11.79 10.66 -10.09
C THR A 100 10.30 10.98 -10.14
N VAL A 101 9.49 10.03 -9.70
CA VAL A 101 8.04 10.19 -9.50
C VAL A 101 7.79 10.44 -8.03
N ASP A 102 7.26 11.61 -7.68
CA ASP A 102 6.95 11.97 -6.30
C ASP A 102 5.53 11.53 -5.93
N ILE A 103 5.43 10.36 -5.30
CA ILE A 103 4.14 9.79 -4.91
C ILE A 103 3.53 10.58 -3.76
N LYS A 104 4.36 11.07 -2.82
CA LYS A 104 3.90 11.88 -1.69
C LYS A 104 3.23 13.16 -2.17
N ALA A 105 3.85 13.86 -3.13
CA ALA A 105 3.26 15.05 -3.72
C ALA A 105 1.97 14.74 -4.48
N MET A 106 1.92 13.65 -5.26
CA MET A 106 0.70 13.24 -5.96
C MET A 106 -0.46 12.95 -4.99
N VAL A 107 -0.17 12.28 -3.88
CA VAL A 107 -1.17 11.96 -2.87
C VAL A 107 -1.67 13.23 -2.18
N ALA A 108 -0.76 14.10 -1.75
CA ALA A 108 -1.09 15.38 -1.12
C ALA A 108 -1.85 16.34 -2.06
N ALA A 109 -1.61 16.28 -3.37
CA ALA A 109 -2.23 17.17 -4.35
C ALA A 109 -3.68 16.81 -4.71
N GLY A 110 -4.25 15.75 -4.14
CA GLY A 110 -5.68 15.45 -4.33
C GLY A 110 -6.06 13.98 -4.39
N ALA A 111 -5.15 13.03 -4.09
CA ALA A 111 -5.53 11.63 -3.91
C ALA A 111 -5.95 11.32 -2.46
N GLU A 112 -5.56 12.16 -1.49
CA GLU A 112 -6.07 12.10 -0.12
C GLU A 112 -7.45 12.75 -0.01
N THR A 113 -8.39 12.03 0.58
CA THR A 113 -9.68 12.58 1.01
C THR A 113 -9.47 13.35 2.32
N ILE A 114 -9.35 14.67 2.24
CA ILE A 114 -9.19 15.53 3.42
C ILE A 114 -10.57 15.85 3.99
N THR A 115 -10.84 15.41 5.21
CA THR A 115 -11.98 15.89 6.02
C THR A 115 -11.46 16.71 7.18
N THR A 116 -12.22 17.73 7.59
CA THR A 116 -11.84 18.57 8.74
C THR A 116 -13.01 18.71 9.70
N LEU A 117 -12.72 18.74 11.00
CA LEU A 117 -13.68 19.14 12.03
C LEU A 117 -13.05 20.27 12.86
N VAL A 118 -13.64 21.46 12.77
CA VAL A 118 -13.16 22.67 13.45
C VAL A 118 -14.12 23.03 14.57
N ASN A 119 -13.57 23.30 15.77
CA ASN A 119 -14.33 23.85 16.89
C ASN A 119 -14.36 25.37 16.78
N ASN A 120 -15.56 25.96 16.74
CA ASN A 120 -15.75 27.41 16.60
C ASN A 120 -15.73 28.17 17.94
N LEU A 121 -15.51 27.46 19.06
CA LEU A 121 -15.43 27.98 20.43
C LEU A 121 -16.73 28.58 20.97
N ASP A 122 -17.85 28.41 20.26
CA ASP A 122 -19.19 28.84 20.66
C ASP A 122 -20.16 27.66 20.87
N GLY A 123 -19.64 26.42 20.86
CA GLY A 123 -20.44 25.21 20.92
C GLY A 123 -20.87 24.67 19.55
N THR A 124 -20.56 25.39 18.47
CA THR A 124 -20.73 24.88 17.10
C THR A 124 -19.43 24.29 16.56
N TYR A 125 -19.58 23.35 15.63
CA TYR A 125 -18.47 22.73 14.90
C TYR A 125 -18.70 22.82 13.40
N THR A 126 -17.63 23.10 12.66
CA THR A 126 -17.65 23.09 11.20
C THR A 126 -16.97 21.82 10.70
N TYR A 127 -17.77 20.93 10.13
CA TYR A 127 -17.31 19.75 9.42
C TYR A 127 -17.19 20.05 7.93
N THR A 128 -16.04 19.76 7.33
CA THR A 128 -15.83 19.82 5.88
C THR A 128 -15.56 18.40 5.40
N SER A 129 -16.43 17.89 4.54
CA SER A 129 -16.26 16.58 3.90
C SER A 129 -15.24 16.64 2.76
N GLU A 130 -14.85 15.46 2.29
CA GLU A 130 -13.87 15.25 1.22
C GLU A 130 -14.29 15.85 -0.12
N ASN A 131 -15.59 16.05 -0.34
CA ASN A 131 -16.12 16.70 -1.56
C ASN A 131 -16.26 18.23 -1.41
N GLY A 132 -15.81 18.79 -0.29
CA GLY A 132 -15.90 20.21 0.02
C GLY A 132 -17.24 20.65 0.61
N THR A 133 -18.21 19.74 0.83
CA THR A 133 -19.46 20.09 1.50
C THR A 133 -19.16 20.45 2.95
N VAL A 134 -19.63 21.62 3.36
CA VAL A 134 -19.49 22.14 4.72
C VAL A 134 -20.81 21.93 5.46
N THR A 135 -20.74 21.29 6.62
CA THR A 135 -21.85 21.06 7.53
C THR A 135 -21.55 21.69 8.87
N THR A 136 -22.48 22.50 9.38
CA THR A 136 -22.41 23.01 10.75
C THR A 136 -23.13 22.07 11.69
N ILE A 137 -22.47 21.69 12.77
CA ILE A 137 -23.05 20.94 13.89
C ILE A 137 -23.26 21.97 15.02
N ASP A 138 -24.51 22.22 15.38
CA ASP A 138 -24.87 23.24 16.39
C ASP A 138 -25.45 22.55 17.63
N VAL A 139 -24.56 22.23 18.58
CA VAL A 139 -24.94 21.52 19.81
C VAL A 139 -25.91 22.35 20.66
N PRO A 140 -25.70 23.67 20.89
CA PRO A 140 -26.68 24.50 21.61
C PRO A 140 -28.07 24.50 20.96
N ALA A 141 -28.17 24.66 19.65
CA ALA A 141 -29.44 24.62 18.96
C ALA A 141 -30.13 23.26 19.08
N ASP A 142 -29.38 22.16 18.96
CA ASP A 142 -29.90 20.81 19.16
C ASP A 142 -30.44 20.61 20.58
N VAL A 143 -29.74 21.10 21.60
CA VAL A 143 -30.22 21.05 23.00
C VAL A 143 -31.51 21.84 23.17
N ILE A 144 -31.61 23.04 22.59
CA ILE A 144 -32.82 23.87 22.65
C ILE A 144 -33.98 23.17 21.95
N ASN A 145 -33.76 22.63 20.75
CA ASN A 145 -34.80 21.99 19.95
C ASN A 145 -35.33 20.70 20.59
N ASN A 146 -34.46 19.95 21.28
CA ASN A 146 -34.82 18.72 21.97
C ASN A 146 -35.13 18.94 23.47
N PHE A 147 -35.27 20.20 23.92
CA PHE A 147 -35.34 20.51 25.35
C PHE A 147 -36.48 19.78 26.07
N THR A 148 -37.66 19.70 25.47
CA THR A 148 -38.82 18.98 26.03
C THR A 148 -38.51 17.50 26.30
N ASP A 149 -37.87 16.83 25.34
CA ASP A 149 -37.51 15.42 25.47
C ASP A 149 -36.42 15.23 26.54
N ILE A 150 -35.47 16.17 26.59
CA ILE A 150 -34.42 16.17 27.61
C ILE A 150 -35.02 16.28 29.03
N ILE A 151 -35.95 17.20 29.27
CA ILE A 151 -36.53 17.41 30.61
C ILE A 151 -37.59 16.36 31.00
N THR A 152 -38.12 15.61 30.04
CA THR A 152 -39.07 14.51 30.32
C THR A 152 -38.37 13.18 30.54
N ASN A 153 -37.08 13.08 30.24
CA ASN A 153 -36.26 11.94 30.63
C ASN A 153 -36.20 11.84 32.16
N THR A 154 -36.64 10.70 32.71
CA THR A 154 -36.77 10.50 34.17
C THR A 154 -35.47 10.76 34.92
N THR A 155 -34.33 10.29 34.39
CA THR A 155 -33.03 10.48 35.06
C THR A 155 -32.62 11.95 35.09
N VAL A 156 -32.76 12.66 33.96
CA VAL A 156 -32.46 14.10 33.90
C VAL A 156 -33.41 14.89 34.81
N LEU A 157 -34.70 14.55 34.81
CA LEU A 157 -35.71 15.20 35.63
C LEU A 157 -35.44 15.00 37.13
N GLU A 158 -35.11 13.78 37.55
CA GLU A 158 -34.74 13.48 38.95
C GLU A 158 -33.50 14.25 39.38
N GLN A 159 -32.46 14.30 38.54
CA GLN A 159 -31.26 15.08 38.83
C GLN A 159 -31.55 16.59 38.89
N LEU A 160 -32.43 17.10 38.02
CA LEU A 160 -32.84 18.50 38.06
C LEU A 160 -33.60 18.80 39.34
N ILE A 161 -34.55 17.95 39.72
CA ILE A 161 -35.29 18.07 40.99
C ILE A 161 -34.29 18.08 42.14
N GLU A 162 -33.38 17.10 42.23
CA GLU A 162 -32.37 17.01 43.28
C GLU A 162 -31.54 18.31 43.37
N ASN A 163 -31.01 18.79 42.24
CA ASN A 163 -30.20 20.01 42.21
C ASN A 163 -30.99 21.28 42.60
N LEU A 164 -32.28 21.35 42.27
CA LEU A 164 -33.16 22.48 42.61
C LEU A 164 -33.76 22.38 44.02
N THR A 165 -33.93 21.18 44.57
CA THR A 165 -34.43 20.98 45.94
C THR A 165 -33.32 20.99 46.97
N ASN A 166 -32.08 20.68 46.58
CA ASN A 166 -30.90 20.82 47.43
C ASN A 166 -30.41 22.27 47.54
N THR A 167 -30.99 23.20 46.77
CA THR A 167 -30.86 24.63 47.05
C THR A 167 -31.85 25.05 48.13
N TYR A 168 -31.34 25.42 49.31
CA TYR A 168 -32.14 25.99 50.38
C TYR A 168 -32.82 27.28 49.90
N VAL A 169 -34.12 27.22 49.62
CA VAL A 169 -34.97 28.39 49.37
C VAL A 169 -35.73 28.75 50.66
N GLY A 170 -35.01 29.29 51.64
CA GLY A 170 -35.64 29.83 52.84
C GLY A 170 -36.63 30.95 52.49
N GLY A 171 -37.86 30.86 53.01
CA GLY A 171 -38.78 32.01 53.04
C GLY A 171 -39.92 32.04 52.01
N ASN A 172 -40.25 30.95 51.34
CA ASN A 172 -41.53 30.90 50.61
C ASN A 172 -42.69 30.91 51.62
N VAL A 173 -43.36 32.06 51.72
CA VAL A 173 -44.58 32.23 52.50
C VAL A 173 -45.78 32.11 51.57
N TYR A 174 -46.62 31.12 51.82
CA TYR A 174 -47.90 30.93 51.13
C TYR A 174 -49.03 31.55 51.96
N TYR A 175 -49.90 32.34 51.32
CA TYR A 175 -51.09 32.89 51.94
C TYR A 175 -52.32 32.31 51.26
N ASP A 176 -53.20 31.68 52.03
CA ASP A 176 -54.43 31.07 51.53
C ASP A 176 -55.69 31.93 51.73
N GLY A 177 -55.54 33.15 52.25
CA GLY A 177 -56.64 34.02 52.64
C GLY A 177 -56.90 34.06 54.14
N THR A 178 -56.48 33.05 54.90
CA THR A 178 -56.75 32.92 56.35
C THR A 178 -55.51 32.77 57.21
N GLN A 179 -54.42 32.24 56.65
CA GLN A 179 -53.16 32.01 57.36
C GLN A 179 -51.97 32.14 56.43
N PHE A 180 -50.81 32.48 56.99
CA PHE A 180 -49.53 32.28 56.30
C PHE A 180 -48.98 30.89 56.63
N THR A 181 -48.37 30.26 55.63
CA THR A 181 -47.62 29.01 55.78
C THR A 181 -46.21 29.18 55.24
N TYR A 182 -45.19 28.74 55.96
CA TYR A 182 -43.81 28.74 55.46
C TYR A 182 -43.10 27.43 55.79
N ILE A 183 -42.04 27.11 55.03
CA ILE A 183 -41.20 25.93 55.27
C ILE A 183 -39.87 26.39 55.89
N ASP A 184 -39.46 25.75 56.98
CA ASP A 184 -38.17 26.02 57.64
C ASP A 184 -36.99 25.30 56.97
N GLN A 185 -35.78 25.50 57.50
CA GLN A 185 -34.55 24.86 57.00
C GLN A 185 -34.52 23.33 57.14
N ALA A 186 -35.34 22.77 58.01
CA ALA A 186 -35.48 21.33 58.17
C ALA A 186 -36.62 20.75 57.30
N GLY A 187 -37.29 21.58 56.48
CA GLY A 187 -38.40 21.15 55.63
C GLY A 187 -39.74 21.08 56.36
N ASN A 188 -39.84 21.56 57.60
CA ASN A 188 -41.09 21.51 58.35
C ASN A 188 -41.99 22.69 57.97
N THR A 189 -43.29 22.41 57.92
CA THR A 189 -44.32 23.42 57.67
C THR A 189 -44.69 24.15 58.96
N HIS A 190 -44.64 25.48 58.94
CA HIS A 190 -45.08 26.36 60.02
C HIS A 190 -46.29 27.18 59.57
N ILE A 191 -47.27 27.30 60.45
CA ILE A 191 -48.51 28.04 60.21
C ILE A 191 -48.53 29.27 61.12
N ILE A 192 -48.87 30.41 60.54
CA ILE A 192 -49.13 31.66 61.24
C ILE A 192 -50.60 32.01 60.97
N ASN A 193 -51.46 31.72 61.95
CA ASN A 193 -52.88 32.02 61.87
C ASN A 193 -53.12 33.49 62.22
N PHE A 194 -53.84 34.20 61.36
CA PHE A 194 -54.16 35.61 61.60
C PHE A 194 -55.13 35.80 62.76
N GLU A 195 -56.05 34.87 62.98
CA GLU A 195 -57.01 34.93 64.08
C GLU A 195 -56.27 35.00 65.43
N ASP A 196 -55.25 34.15 65.59
CA ASP A 196 -54.45 34.10 66.82
C ASP A 196 -53.64 35.38 67.02
N ILE A 197 -53.10 35.97 65.94
CA ILE A 197 -52.39 37.26 65.99
C ILE A 197 -53.35 38.39 66.35
N VAL A 198 -54.52 38.43 65.70
CA VAL A 198 -55.52 39.46 65.91
C VAL A 198 -55.98 39.38 67.37
N GLN A 199 -56.48 38.23 67.84
CA GLN A 199 -56.92 38.02 69.22
C GLN A 199 -55.87 38.39 70.27
N ALA A 200 -54.58 38.08 70.03
CA ALA A 200 -53.50 38.42 70.95
C ALA A 200 -53.24 39.94 71.06
N ASN A 201 -53.67 40.74 70.08
CA ASN A 201 -53.39 42.17 70.00
C ASN A 201 -54.65 43.06 70.01
N GLU A 202 -55.85 42.50 70.10
CA GLU A 202 -57.06 43.31 70.23
C GLU A 202 -57.12 43.94 71.64
N THR A 203 -57.45 45.23 71.70
CA THR A 203 -57.78 45.89 72.97
C THR A 203 -59.28 45.82 73.21
N LEU A 204 -59.69 45.16 74.30
CA LEU A 204 -61.09 45.10 74.70
C LEU A 204 -61.56 46.49 75.16
N THR A 205 -62.40 47.14 74.35
CA THR A 205 -63.05 48.40 74.74
C THR A 205 -64.34 48.06 75.49
N ILE A 206 -64.34 48.23 76.81
CA ILE A 206 -65.54 48.08 77.63
C ILE A 206 -66.22 49.45 77.72
N LEU A 207 -67.48 49.52 77.30
CA LEU A 207 -68.32 50.72 77.37
C LEU A 207 -69.19 50.72 78.63
#